data_AF-A0AA37UW54-F1
#
_entry.id   AF-A0AA37UW54-F1
#
_cell.length_a   1.000
_cell.length_b   1.000
_cell.length_c   1.000
_cell.angle_alpha   90.00
_cell.angle_beta   90.00
_cell.angle_gamma   90.00
#
_symmetry.space_group_name_H-M   'P 1'
#
loop_
_entity.id
_entity.type
_entity.pdbx_description
1 polymer ?
#
loop_
_entity_poly.entity_id
_entity_poly.type
_entity_poly.pdbx_seq_one_letter_code
_entity_poly.pdbx_strand_id
1 'polypeptide(L)'
;MVLKIAAVFAFLMVSTVPQANAETPSQVPCGQLDRMIEHIDNEVSDGIGAVRIVIARDTGWLYTSDDRRQVRDAKVELARVDQGIHYVKDLNADSPIPGLAPLLDKLERASQNMNNAVQALITGHSDGPYLFTPKDSTWASIDYAEQKRNDVYGHVISFRGNCTP
;
A
#
# COMPACT_ATOMS: atom_id res chain seq x y z
N MET A 1 76.97 32.50 1.21
CA MET A 1 75.85 31.80 1.88
C MET A 1 74.55 32.37 1.35
N VAL A 2 73.69 31.51 0.81
CA VAL A 2 72.40 31.81 0.20
C VAL A 2 71.35 31.90 1.32
N LEU A 3 70.48 32.92 1.30
CA LEU A 3 69.18 32.84 1.98
C LEU A 3 68.09 33.41 1.06
N LYS A 4 67.11 32.55 0.75
CA LYS A 4 65.92 32.76 -0.09
C LYS A 4 64.68 33.03 0.79
N ILE A 5 63.55 33.33 0.11
CA ILE A 5 62.12 33.12 0.50
C ILE A 5 61.47 34.35 1.16
N ALA A 6 60.27 34.81 0.79
CA ALA A 6 59.38 34.54 -0.33
C ALA A 6 58.29 35.64 -0.40
N ALA A 7 57.80 35.91 -1.60
CA ALA A 7 56.59 36.68 -1.83
C ALA A 7 55.35 35.79 -1.57
N VAL A 8 54.45 36.24 -0.70
CA VAL A 8 53.15 35.59 -0.48
C VAL A 8 52.15 36.19 -1.44
N PHE A 9 51.76 35.39 -2.45
CA PHE A 9 50.63 35.68 -3.34
C PHE A 9 49.33 35.34 -2.61
N ALA A 10 48.44 36.33 -2.45
CA ALA A 10 47.07 36.12 -1.99
C ALA A 10 46.20 35.67 -3.16
N PHE A 11 45.76 34.41 -3.14
CA PHE A 11 44.85 33.82 -4.13
C PHE A 11 43.40 34.09 -3.72
N LEU A 12 42.70 34.94 -4.46
CA LEU A 12 41.25 35.15 -4.34
C LEU A 12 40.53 33.96 -4.98
N MET A 13 40.07 33.02 -4.16
CA MET A 13 39.19 31.93 -4.58
C MET A 13 37.76 32.47 -4.73
N VAL A 14 37.29 32.64 -5.96
CA VAL A 14 35.87 32.83 -6.26
C VAL A 14 35.17 31.48 -6.07
N SER A 15 34.49 31.31 -4.93
CA SER A 15 33.66 30.15 -4.68
C SER A 15 32.34 30.31 -5.46
N THR A 16 32.20 29.62 -6.59
CA THR A 16 30.88 29.39 -7.20
C THR A 16 30.12 28.40 -6.32
N VAL A 17 29.21 28.92 -5.49
CA VAL A 17 28.28 28.10 -4.72
C VAL A 17 27.39 27.36 -5.73
N PRO A 18 27.31 26.01 -5.72
CA PRO A 18 26.33 25.32 -6.54
C PRO A 18 24.94 25.76 -6.10
N GLN A 19 24.18 26.37 -7.02
CA GLN A 19 22.76 26.60 -6.80
C GLN A 19 22.10 25.22 -6.69
N ALA A 20 21.74 24.85 -5.46
CA ALA A 20 20.74 23.83 -5.23
C ALA A 20 19.45 24.33 -5.90
N ASN A 21 19.13 23.78 -7.07
CA ASN A 21 17.78 23.89 -7.60
C ASN A 21 16.90 23.20 -6.56
N ALA A 22 16.16 23.99 -5.78
CA ALA A 22 15.05 23.47 -5.02
C ALA A 22 14.10 22.82 -6.04
N GLU A 23 14.05 21.49 -6.06
CA GLU A 23 12.97 20.78 -6.73
C GLU A 23 11.67 21.42 -6.22
N THR A 24 10.94 22.07 -7.12
CA THR A 24 9.59 22.54 -6.83
C THR A 24 8.86 21.34 -6.25
N PRO A 25 8.28 21.44 -5.03
CA PRO A 25 7.54 20.33 -4.45
C PRO A 25 6.55 19.84 -5.50
N SER A 26 6.63 18.55 -5.87
CA SER A 26 5.64 17.94 -6.75
C SER A 26 4.27 18.25 -6.17
N GLN A 27 3.55 19.16 -6.83
CA GLN A 27 2.23 19.59 -6.37
C GLN A 27 1.25 18.49 -6.73
N VAL A 28 0.68 17.86 -5.70
CA VAL A 28 -0.27 16.78 -5.85
C VAL A 28 -1.61 17.36 -6.31
N PRO A 29 -2.15 16.96 -7.48
CA PRO A 29 -3.47 17.44 -7.93
C PRO A 29 -4.59 16.93 -7.02
N CYS A 30 -5.51 17.81 -6.62
CA CYS A 30 -6.64 17.45 -5.75
C CYS A 30 -7.51 16.37 -6.39
N GLY A 31 -7.79 16.48 -7.69
CA GLY A 31 -8.54 15.45 -8.42
C GLY A 31 -7.86 14.08 -8.43
N GLN A 32 -6.52 14.02 -8.40
CA GLN A 32 -5.82 12.75 -8.26
C GLN A 32 -5.88 12.22 -6.83
N LEU A 33 -5.71 13.10 -5.85
CA LEU A 33 -5.80 12.76 -4.43
C LEU A 33 -7.17 12.17 -4.09
N ASP A 34 -8.25 12.78 -4.60
CA ASP A 34 -9.60 12.28 -4.39
C ASP A 34 -9.82 10.92 -5.03
N ARG A 35 -9.28 10.66 -6.24
CA ARG A 35 -9.29 9.32 -6.85
C ARG A 35 -8.53 8.31 -6.00
N MET A 36 -7.36 8.65 -5.46
CA MET A 36 -6.63 7.74 -4.57
C MET A 36 -7.47 7.39 -3.35
N ILE A 37 -8.09 8.38 -2.71
CA ILE A 37 -8.95 8.18 -1.54
C ILE A 37 -10.14 7.28 -1.90
N GLU A 38 -10.81 7.56 -3.02
CA GLU A 38 -11.94 6.77 -3.52
C GLU A 38 -11.58 5.29 -3.70
N HIS A 39 -10.45 5.00 -4.35
CA HIS A 39 -10.01 3.61 -4.58
C HIS A 39 -9.53 2.93 -3.29
N ILE A 40 -8.89 3.68 -2.37
CA ILE A 40 -8.56 3.14 -1.04
C ILE A 40 -9.84 2.78 -0.29
N ASP A 41 -10.89 3.60 -0.33
CA ASP A 41 -12.15 3.33 0.38
C ASP A 41 -12.95 2.20 -0.30
N ASN A 42 -13.31 2.37 -1.56
CA ASN A 42 -14.29 1.50 -2.26
C ASN A 42 -13.71 0.15 -2.71
N GLU A 43 -12.39 0.04 -2.85
CA GLU A 43 -11.76 -1.18 -3.35
C GLU A 43 -10.90 -1.85 -2.28
N VAL A 44 -9.93 -1.13 -1.72
CA VAL A 44 -9.00 -1.70 -0.73
C VAL A 44 -9.71 -1.94 0.61
N SER A 45 -10.38 -0.91 1.15
CA SER A 45 -11.00 -0.98 2.47
C SER A 45 -12.23 -1.87 2.47
N ASP A 46 -13.14 -1.64 1.53
CA ASP A 46 -14.32 -2.46 1.35
C ASP A 46 -13.97 -3.91 1.03
N GLY A 47 -12.96 -4.14 0.18
CA GLY A 47 -12.48 -5.48 -0.15
C GLY A 47 -11.90 -6.23 1.06
N ILE A 48 -11.04 -5.59 1.86
CA ILE A 48 -10.51 -6.19 3.11
C ILE A 48 -11.67 -6.51 4.08
N GLY A 49 -12.60 -5.57 4.25
CA GLY A 49 -13.78 -5.76 5.10
C GLY A 49 -14.68 -6.90 4.61
N ALA A 50 -14.90 -6.99 3.30
CA ALA A 50 -15.71 -8.03 2.69
C ALA A 50 -15.04 -9.41 2.80
N VAL A 51 -13.71 -9.50 2.63
CA VAL A 51 -12.94 -10.73 2.92
C VAL A 51 -13.18 -11.17 4.36
N ARG A 52 -13.03 -10.27 5.34
CA ARG A 52 -13.27 -10.55 6.76
C ARG A 52 -14.68 -11.11 6.97
N ILE A 53 -15.70 -10.48 6.38
CA ILE A 53 -17.09 -10.93 6.49
C ILE A 53 -17.28 -12.32 5.87
N VAL A 54 -16.75 -12.56 4.66
CA VAL A 54 -16.90 -13.84 3.96
C VAL A 54 -16.28 -14.96 4.77
N ILE A 55 -15.07 -14.77 5.32
CA ILE A 55 -14.39 -15.81 6.09
C ILE A 55 -14.92 -15.98 7.51
N ALA A 56 -15.61 -14.97 8.07
CA ALA A 56 -16.21 -15.02 9.40
C ALA A 56 -17.61 -15.66 9.41
N ARG A 57 -18.21 -15.95 8.26
CA ARG A 57 -19.55 -16.53 8.20
C ARG A 57 -19.57 -17.88 8.93
N ASP A 58 -20.35 -17.92 10.01
CA ASP A 58 -20.44 -19.00 10.97
C ASP A 58 -21.26 -20.16 10.40
N THR A 59 -20.59 -21.09 9.74
CA THR A 59 -20.98 -22.50 9.54
C THR A 59 -19.85 -23.10 8.72
N GLY A 60 -19.00 -23.92 9.33
CA GLY A 60 -17.78 -24.37 8.67
C GLY A 60 -18.05 -24.90 7.27
N TRP A 61 -17.15 -24.54 6.35
CA TRP A 61 -17.14 -24.91 4.95
C TRP A 61 -17.49 -26.39 4.78
N LEU A 62 -18.77 -26.71 4.58
CA LEU A 62 -19.34 -28.05 4.64
C LEU A 62 -20.03 -28.29 3.32
N TYR A 63 -19.31 -28.94 2.40
CA TYR A 63 -19.73 -29.47 1.10
C TYR A 63 -21.17 -29.13 0.65
N THR A 64 -21.46 -27.84 0.49
CA THR A 64 -22.75 -27.37 -0.06
C THR A 64 -22.49 -26.40 -1.20
N SER A 65 -23.52 -26.13 -2.00
CA SER A 65 -23.46 -25.10 -3.05
C SER A 65 -23.04 -23.73 -2.53
N ASP A 66 -23.20 -23.49 -1.23
CA ASP A 66 -22.89 -22.22 -0.57
C ASP A 66 -21.38 -22.04 -0.35
N ASP A 67 -20.59 -23.11 -0.23
CA ASP A 67 -19.13 -23.02 -0.10
C ASP A 67 -18.48 -22.52 -1.40
N ARG A 68 -18.96 -23.00 -2.55
CA ARG A 68 -18.49 -22.50 -3.86
C ARG A 68 -18.79 -21.03 -4.05
N ARG A 69 -19.87 -20.52 -3.45
CA ARG A 69 -20.19 -19.09 -3.44
C ARG A 69 -19.21 -18.35 -2.52
N GLN A 70 -18.99 -18.83 -1.29
CA GLN A 70 -18.04 -18.20 -0.36
C GLN A 70 -16.60 -18.17 -0.91
N VAL A 71 -16.11 -19.26 -1.51
CA VAL A 71 -14.77 -19.29 -2.14
C VAL A 71 -14.69 -18.25 -3.25
N ARG A 72 -15.71 -18.21 -4.12
CA ARG A 72 -15.76 -17.25 -5.22
C ARG A 72 -15.81 -15.82 -4.69
N ASP A 73 -16.66 -15.55 -3.71
CA ASP A 73 -16.84 -14.23 -3.15
C ASP A 73 -15.54 -13.77 -2.48
N ALA A 74 -14.88 -14.62 -1.69
CA ALA A 74 -13.55 -14.32 -1.14
C ALA A 74 -12.52 -14.00 -2.24
N LYS A 75 -12.48 -14.78 -3.32
CA LYS A 75 -11.56 -14.54 -4.45
C LYS A 75 -11.85 -13.23 -5.17
N VAL A 76 -13.13 -12.89 -5.36
CA VAL A 76 -13.55 -11.61 -5.97
C VAL A 76 -13.09 -10.44 -5.10
N GLU A 77 -13.30 -10.53 -3.78
CA GLU A 77 -12.92 -9.45 -2.89
C GLU A 77 -11.39 -9.33 -2.73
N LEU A 78 -10.65 -10.44 -2.73
CA LEU A 78 -9.18 -10.40 -2.82
C LEU A 78 -8.69 -9.73 -4.10
N ALA A 79 -9.31 -10.04 -5.25
CA ALA A 79 -8.97 -9.41 -6.52
C ALA A 79 -9.31 -7.91 -6.54
N ARG A 80 -10.42 -7.50 -5.89
CA ARG A 80 -10.79 -6.09 -5.71
C ARG A 80 -9.70 -5.34 -4.95
N VAL A 81 -9.21 -5.90 -3.83
CA VAL A 81 -8.12 -5.29 -3.05
C VAL A 81 -6.85 -5.14 -3.88
N ASP A 82 -6.46 -6.19 -4.61
CA ASP A 82 -5.27 -6.18 -5.48
C ASP A 82 -5.37 -5.10 -6.57
N GLN A 83 -6.52 -5.04 -7.25
CA GLN A 83 -6.80 -4.02 -8.27
C GLN A 83 -6.73 -2.60 -7.70
N GLY A 84 -7.34 -2.36 -6.53
CA GLY A 84 -7.30 -1.03 -5.90
C GLY A 84 -5.90 -0.60 -5.47
N ILE A 85 -5.08 -1.53 -4.97
CA ILE A 85 -3.68 -1.24 -4.65
C ILE A 85 -2.90 -0.87 -5.92
N HIS A 86 -3.06 -1.64 -7.00
CA HIS A 86 -2.41 -1.34 -8.27
C HIS A 86 -2.85 0.00 -8.84
N TYR A 87 -4.14 0.32 -8.79
CA TYR A 87 -4.65 1.60 -9.25
C TYR A 87 -4.06 2.79 -8.46
N VAL A 88 -3.99 2.68 -7.14
CA VAL A 88 -3.37 3.72 -6.30
C VAL A 88 -1.86 3.85 -6.58
N LYS A 89 -1.17 2.74 -6.86
CA LYS A 89 0.24 2.74 -7.29
C LYS A 89 0.41 3.47 -8.62
N ASP A 90 -0.46 3.21 -9.59
CA ASP A 90 -0.43 3.87 -10.90
C ASP A 90 -0.67 5.38 -10.77
N LEU A 91 -1.69 5.80 -10.02
CA LEU A 91 -1.90 7.21 -9.72
C LEU A 91 -0.67 7.86 -9.06
N ASN A 92 -0.02 7.15 -8.13
CA ASN A 92 1.17 7.67 -7.47
C ASN A 92 2.41 7.68 -8.40
N ALA A 93 2.46 6.83 -9.41
CA ALA A 93 3.51 6.88 -10.42
C ALA A 93 3.34 8.10 -11.34
N ASP A 94 2.10 8.47 -11.67
CA ASP A 94 1.78 9.61 -12.53
C ASP A 94 2.03 10.98 -11.84
N SER A 95 1.64 11.13 -10.58
CA SER A 95 2.03 12.29 -9.76
C SER A 95 2.41 11.81 -8.34
N PRO A 96 3.73 11.69 -8.07
CA PRO A 96 4.20 11.14 -6.81
C PRO A 96 3.80 11.98 -5.59
N ILE A 97 3.16 11.32 -4.63
CA ILE A 97 2.97 11.84 -3.28
C ILE A 97 4.24 11.52 -2.48
N PRO A 98 4.93 12.54 -1.94
CA PRO A 98 6.15 12.32 -1.16
C PRO A 98 5.94 11.32 -0.02
N GLY A 99 6.75 10.26 0.02
CA GLY A 99 6.70 9.23 1.07
C GLY A 99 5.63 8.14 0.89
N LEU A 100 4.76 8.22 -0.13
CA LEU A 100 3.66 7.25 -0.31
C LEU A 100 4.13 5.90 -0.87
N ALA A 101 5.07 5.89 -1.83
CA ALA A 101 5.58 4.66 -2.46
C ALA A 101 5.96 3.53 -1.47
N PRO A 102 6.80 3.76 -0.43
CA PRO A 102 7.16 2.70 0.52
C PRO A 102 5.97 2.21 1.37
N LEU A 103 4.91 3.02 1.53
CA LEU A 103 3.69 2.59 2.21
C LEU A 103 2.86 1.69 1.29
N LEU A 104 2.76 2.02 -0.01
CA LEU A 104 2.08 1.20 -1.01
C LEU A 104 2.75 -0.17 -1.16
N ASP A 105 4.09 -0.23 -1.16
CA ASP A 105 4.81 -1.51 -1.18
C ASP A 105 4.53 -2.37 0.06
N LYS A 106 4.36 -1.74 1.23
CA LYS A 106 3.99 -2.46 2.47
C LYS A 106 2.55 -2.96 2.40
N LEU A 107 1.64 -2.16 1.86
CA LEU A 107 0.24 -2.54 1.66
C LEU A 107 0.12 -3.69 0.65
N GLU A 108 0.82 -3.64 -0.47
CA GLU A 108 0.86 -4.73 -1.46
C GLU A 108 1.35 -6.04 -0.83
N ARG A 109 2.47 -6.01 -0.09
CA ARG A 109 2.96 -7.19 0.64
C ARG A 109 1.96 -7.69 1.68
N ALA A 110 1.29 -6.78 2.39
CA ALA A 110 0.27 -7.17 3.37
C ALA A 110 -0.95 -7.81 2.71
N SER A 111 -1.39 -7.28 1.55
CA SER A 111 -2.46 -7.85 0.73
C SER A 111 -2.08 -9.24 0.21
N GLN A 112 -0.85 -9.43 -0.27
CA GLN A 112 -0.34 -10.74 -0.69
C GLN A 112 -0.34 -11.75 0.47
N ASN A 113 0.08 -11.34 1.67
CA ASN A 113 0.03 -12.20 2.85
C ASN A 113 -1.41 -12.58 3.23
N MET A 114 -2.33 -11.61 3.20
CA MET A 114 -3.76 -11.85 3.41
C MET A 114 -4.31 -12.84 2.36
N ASN A 115 -4.01 -12.62 1.08
CA ASN A 115 -4.43 -13.50 -0.01
C ASN A 115 -3.90 -14.91 0.22
N ASN A 116 -2.61 -15.08 0.49
CA ASN A 116 -2.01 -16.39 0.77
C ASN A 116 -2.66 -17.08 1.98
N ALA A 117 -2.96 -16.35 3.05
CA ALA A 117 -3.61 -16.91 4.23
C ALA A 117 -5.05 -17.36 3.95
N VAL A 118 -5.79 -16.60 3.13
CA VAL A 118 -7.16 -16.95 2.69
C VAL A 118 -7.14 -18.09 1.66
N GLN A 119 -6.18 -18.14 0.75
CA GLN A 119 -6.03 -19.28 -0.16
C GLN A 119 -5.67 -20.55 0.61
N ALA A 120 -4.80 -20.47 1.62
CA ALA A 120 -4.48 -21.61 2.47
C ALA A 120 -5.71 -22.14 3.22
N LEU A 121 -6.62 -21.23 3.63
CA LEU A 121 -7.93 -21.59 4.17
C LEU A 121 -8.77 -22.37 3.14
N ILE A 122 -8.85 -21.84 1.91
CA ILE A 122 -9.63 -22.44 0.82
C ILE A 122 -9.05 -23.80 0.39
N THR A 123 -7.73 -23.96 0.30
CA THR A 123 -7.10 -25.22 -0.10
C THR A 123 -7.11 -26.25 1.00
N GLY A 124 -6.95 -25.85 2.27
CA GLY A 124 -7.09 -26.76 3.40
C GLY A 124 -8.51 -27.35 3.50
N HIS A 125 -9.51 -26.63 2.99
CA HIS A 125 -10.87 -27.15 2.84
C HIS A 125 -11.02 -28.19 1.72
N SER A 126 -10.24 -28.12 0.63
CA SER A 126 -10.34 -29.12 -0.46
C SER A 126 -9.81 -30.51 -0.11
N ASP A 127 -9.12 -30.66 1.03
CA ASP A 127 -8.46 -31.91 1.45
C ASP A 127 -9.34 -32.84 2.31
N GLY A 128 -10.60 -32.48 2.64
CA GLY A 128 -11.53 -33.40 3.31
C GLY A 128 -12.70 -32.73 4.05
N PRO A 129 -13.65 -33.52 4.61
CA PRO A 129 -14.93 -33.04 5.15
C PRO A 129 -14.81 -32.37 6.54
N TYR A 130 -13.66 -31.83 6.90
CA TYR A 130 -13.46 -31.17 8.18
C TYR A 130 -13.88 -29.71 8.11
N LEU A 131 -14.67 -29.28 9.10
CA LEU A 131 -15.00 -27.88 9.36
C LEU A 131 -13.69 -27.07 9.39
N PHE A 132 -13.45 -26.27 8.36
CA PHE A 132 -12.22 -25.49 8.27
C PHE A 132 -12.45 -24.09 8.82
N THR A 133 -12.02 -23.86 10.06
CA THR A 133 -12.13 -22.54 10.71
C THR A 133 -10.89 -21.70 10.44
N PRO A 134 -11.01 -20.39 10.20
CA PRO A 134 -9.85 -19.50 10.10
C PRO A 134 -8.96 -19.59 11.34
N LYS A 135 -7.66 -19.74 11.10
CA LYS A 135 -6.63 -19.75 12.15
C LYS A 135 -6.34 -18.32 12.59
N ASP A 136 -5.78 -18.15 13.78
CA ASP A 136 -5.30 -16.84 14.28
C ASP A 136 -4.36 -16.15 13.28
N SER A 137 -3.52 -16.92 12.58
CA SER A 137 -2.63 -16.40 11.53
C SER A 137 -3.37 -15.81 10.32
N THR A 138 -4.56 -16.32 9.99
CA THR A 138 -5.42 -15.77 8.94
C THR A 138 -5.96 -14.41 9.36
N TRP A 139 -6.48 -14.31 10.59
CA TRP A 139 -6.96 -13.05 11.15
C TRP A 139 -5.85 -12.02 11.26
N ALA A 140 -4.68 -12.42 11.76
CA ALA A 140 -3.52 -11.54 11.87
C ALA A 140 -3.07 -10.99 10.50
N SER A 141 -3.20 -11.78 9.43
CA SER A 141 -2.88 -11.32 8.07
C SER A 141 -3.87 -10.28 7.55
N ILE A 142 -5.17 -10.43 7.86
CA ILE A 142 -6.22 -9.45 7.54
C ILE A 142 -6.02 -8.17 8.35
N ASP A 143 -5.80 -8.29 9.66
CA ASP A 143 -5.55 -7.15 10.54
C ASP A 143 -4.30 -6.36 10.09
N TYR A 144 -3.26 -7.07 9.64
CA TYR A 144 -2.06 -6.44 9.10
C TYR A 144 -2.31 -5.72 7.77
N ALA A 145 -3.09 -6.29 6.86
CA ALA A 145 -3.52 -5.61 5.64
C ALA A 145 -4.33 -4.35 5.95
N GLU A 146 -5.26 -4.45 6.90
CA GLU A 146 -6.06 -3.31 7.37
C GLU A 146 -5.18 -2.21 7.98
N GLN A 147 -4.19 -2.58 8.81
CA GLN A 147 -3.22 -1.64 9.36
C GLN A 147 -2.46 -0.92 8.24
N LYS A 148 -1.98 -1.63 7.21
CA LYS A 148 -1.23 -1.01 6.11
C LYS A 148 -2.10 -0.16 5.20
N ARG A 149 -3.37 -0.52 5.04
CA ARG A 149 -4.36 0.35 4.38
C ARG A 149 -4.51 1.65 5.17
N ASN A 150 -4.62 1.59 6.50
CA ASN A 150 -4.75 2.78 7.34
C ASN A 150 -3.50 3.67 7.29
N ASP A 151 -2.30 3.08 7.25
CA ASP A 151 -1.03 3.81 7.06
C ASP A 151 -1.05 4.60 5.73
N VAL A 152 -1.47 3.95 4.64
CA VAL A 152 -1.61 4.58 3.30
C VAL A 152 -2.68 5.66 3.31
N TYR A 153 -3.88 5.37 3.82
CA TYR A 153 -4.99 6.32 3.87
C TYR A 153 -4.64 7.57 4.68
N GLY A 154 -4.08 7.38 5.86
CA GLY A 154 -3.63 8.47 6.73
C GLY A 154 -2.57 9.35 6.07
N HIS A 155 -1.67 8.74 5.29
CA HIS A 155 -0.68 9.49 4.52
C HIS A 155 -1.32 10.30 3.39
N VAL A 156 -2.17 9.68 2.57
CA VAL A 156 -2.86 10.36 1.46
C VAL A 156 -3.74 11.51 1.96
N ILE A 157 -4.57 11.26 2.99
CA ILE A 157 -5.50 12.29 3.47
C ILE A 157 -4.79 13.51 4.10
N SER A 158 -3.53 13.35 4.54
CA SER A 158 -2.73 14.47 5.06
C SER A 158 -2.46 15.56 4.00
N PHE A 159 -2.66 15.27 2.72
CA PHE A 159 -2.48 16.22 1.61
C PHE A 159 -3.76 16.96 1.19
N ARG A 160 -4.95 16.63 1.73
CA ARG A 160 -6.23 17.25 1.31
C ARG A 160 -6.30 18.76 1.47
N GLY A 161 -5.48 19.36 2.34
CA GLY A 161 -5.38 20.80 2.51
C GLY A 161 -4.25 21.48 1.71
N ASN A 162 -3.37 20.70 1.09
CA ASN A 162 -2.15 21.18 0.43
C ASN A 162 -2.05 20.74 -1.05
N CYS A 163 -3.14 20.17 -1.59
CA CYS A 163 -3.22 19.79 -2.99
C CYS A 163 -3.48 21.02 -3.88
N THR A 164 -3.16 20.92 -5.16
CA THR A 164 -3.49 21.95 -6.15
C THR A 164 -4.75 21.60 -6.92
N PRO A 165 -5.61 22.57 -7.25
CA PRO A 165 -6.83 22.34 -8.04
C PRO A 165 -6.58 21.57 -9.35
#